data_AF-A0A9X2ICR5-F1
#
_entry.id   AF-A0A9X2ICR5-F1
#
_cell.length_a   1.000
_cell.length_b   1.000
_cell.length_c   1.000
_cell.angle_alpha   90.00
_cell.angle_beta   90.00
_cell.angle_gamma   90.00
#
_symmetry.space_group_name_H-M   'P 1'
#
loop_
_entity.id
_entity.type
_entity.pdbx_description
1 polymer ?
#
loop_
_entity_poly.entity_id
_entity_poly.type
_entity_poly.pdbx_seq_one_letter_code
_entity_poly.pdbx_strand_id
1 'polypeptide(L)'
;MARNYSLSDFISEPVFSDTILSYSNPGVPTKRFHSLKSGDISWDGMLDLKGFKTEAARETLSQFIQKQAKNHERCVLIIHGKESTHGAPPLVKNLLNQWLPQFDEVLAFHSAQAKDGGSGALYVLLKKASHADLPTRLPPKNRESSFLVAETKSMERKRRLAEQQGERQLGPVKAREHSEEEIKMSPEGELQNSILQHPELDSQRFDGIDPNLNPEPPLNTEARREFDNEKREQDKEKQLRLGNMPKFTSTPTPRGP
;
A
#
# COMPACT_ATOMS: atom_id res chain seq x y z
N MET A 1 17.36 27.71 -3.98
CA MET A 1 16.85 29.10 -4.10
C MET A 1 15.62 29.23 -3.21
N ALA A 2 15.48 30.30 -2.43
CA ALA A 2 14.24 30.58 -1.70
C ALA A 2 13.14 30.91 -2.71
N ARG A 3 11.94 30.34 -2.53
CA ARG A 3 10.79 30.67 -3.39
C ARG A 3 10.28 32.04 -2.94
N ASN A 4 10.13 32.97 -3.87
CA ASN A 4 9.50 34.26 -3.58
C ASN A 4 8.01 34.15 -3.91
N TYR A 5 7.15 34.23 -2.89
CA TYR A 5 5.70 34.23 -3.06
C TYR A 5 5.20 35.68 -3.20
N SER A 6 4.53 35.97 -4.31
CA SER A 6 3.76 37.21 -4.46
C SER A 6 2.35 36.97 -3.93
N LEU A 7 2.18 37.09 -2.62
CA LEU A 7 0.89 36.88 -1.96
C LEU A 7 -0.04 38.07 -2.20
N SER A 8 -1.28 37.78 -2.62
CA SER A 8 -2.34 38.79 -2.76
C SER A 8 -2.97 39.12 -1.41
N ASP A 9 -3.15 40.42 -1.14
CA ASP A 9 -3.79 40.93 0.09
C ASP A 9 -5.27 41.27 -0.11
N PHE A 10 -5.83 40.96 -1.29
CA PHE A 10 -7.22 41.24 -1.61
C PHE A 10 -8.16 40.26 -0.88
N ILE A 11 -9.00 40.78 0.01
CA ILE A 11 -10.02 40.02 0.76
C ILE A 11 -11.39 40.29 0.13
N SER A 12 -11.95 39.30 -0.57
CA SER A 12 -13.28 39.42 -1.19
C SER A 12 -14.41 39.29 -0.16
N GLU A 13 -14.28 38.35 0.76
CA GLU A 13 -15.29 38.02 1.77
C GLU A 13 -14.63 37.99 3.15
N PRO A 14 -14.86 39.00 4.00
CA PRO A 14 -14.26 39.03 5.32
C PRO A 14 -14.91 38.00 6.25
N VAL A 15 -14.07 37.25 6.98
CA VAL A 15 -14.46 36.30 8.02
C VAL A 15 -14.37 36.94 9.41
N PHE A 16 -15.27 36.54 10.30
CA PHE A 16 -15.30 37.00 11.69
C PHE A 16 -14.38 36.15 12.59
N SER A 17 -14.17 36.60 13.84
CA SER A 17 -13.27 35.91 14.79
C SER A 17 -13.74 34.52 15.20
N ASP A 18 -15.04 34.28 15.24
CA ASP A 18 -15.69 33.01 15.57
C ASP A 18 -15.82 32.06 14.36
N THR A 19 -15.73 32.57 13.13
CA THR A 19 -15.86 31.77 11.91
C THR A 19 -14.79 30.67 11.84
N ILE A 20 -15.20 29.45 11.55
CA ILE A 20 -14.28 28.32 11.36
C ILE A 20 -13.71 28.40 9.94
N LEU A 21 -12.39 28.45 9.82
CA LEU A 21 -11.70 28.37 8.54
C LEU A 21 -11.53 26.90 8.15
N SER A 22 -11.82 26.57 6.90
CA SER A 22 -11.74 25.22 6.36
C SER A 22 -11.41 25.28 4.88
N TYR A 23 -10.25 24.77 4.50
CA TYR A 23 -9.80 24.69 3.12
C TYR A 23 -9.13 23.34 2.87
N SER A 24 -9.39 22.75 1.70
CA SER A 24 -8.74 21.52 1.26
C SER A 24 -8.58 21.54 -0.24
N ASN A 25 -7.38 21.22 -0.71
CA ASN A 25 -7.10 20.99 -2.11
C ASN A 25 -7.81 19.67 -2.56
N PRO A 26 -8.39 19.60 -3.79
CA PRO A 26 -9.06 18.40 -4.29
C PRO A 26 -8.25 17.09 -4.21
N GLY A 27 -6.91 17.16 -4.20
CA GLY A 27 -6.04 15.98 -4.09
C GLY A 27 -5.93 15.36 -2.68
N VAL A 28 -6.52 15.97 -1.65
CA VAL A 28 -6.40 15.49 -0.26
C VAL A 28 -7.48 14.45 0.04
N PRO A 29 -7.11 13.23 0.50
CA PRO A 29 -8.11 12.23 0.89
C PRO A 29 -9.00 12.72 2.04
N THR A 30 -10.31 12.50 1.93
CA THR A 30 -11.31 12.93 2.92
C THR A 30 -10.98 12.47 4.34
N LYS A 31 -10.51 11.23 4.51
CA LYS A 31 -10.07 10.69 5.80
C LYS A 31 -8.96 11.53 6.42
N ARG A 32 -7.97 11.92 5.62
CA ARG A 32 -6.82 12.72 6.08
C ARG A 32 -7.24 14.14 6.45
N PHE A 33 -8.14 14.73 5.67
CA PHE A 33 -8.71 16.03 6.02
C PHE A 33 -9.56 15.96 7.30
N HIS A 34 -10.31 14.88 7.50
CA HIS A 34 -11.05 14.66 8.74
C HIS A 34 -10.11 14.55 9.95
N SER A 35 -9.02 13.78 9.84
CA SER A 35 -7.99 13.70 10.89
C SER A 35 -7.32 15.04 11.20
N LEU A 36 -7.22 15.94 10.21
CA LEU A 36 -6.75 17.32 10.43
C LEU A 36 -7.77 18.10 11.27
N LYS A 37 -9.07 17.99 10.95
CA LYS A 37 -10.15 18.68 11.69
C LYS A 37 -10.27 18.23 13.15
N SER A 38 -10.12 16.93 13.39
CA SER A 38 -10.12 16.35 14.73
C SER A 38 -8.82 16.59 15.51
N GLY A 39 -7.80 17.18 14.88
CA GLY A 39 -6.49 17.38 15.53
C GLY A 39 -5.83 16.06 15.93
N ASP A 40 -6.10 14.97 15.19
CA ASP A 40 -5.47 13.66 15.37
C ASP A 40 -4.07 13.62 14.77
N ILE A 41 -3.79 14.52 13.82
CA ILE A 41 -2.47 14.69 13.23
C ILE A 41 -1.65 15.58 14.16
N SER A 42 -0.60 15.01 14.76
CA SER A 42 0.37 15.79 15.54
C SER A 42 1.01 16.86 14.67
N TRP A 43 1.12 18.07 15.22
CA TRP A 43 1.87 19.15 14.60
C TRP A 43 3.29 19.18 15.16
N ASP A 44 4.25 19.42 14.28
CA ASP A 44 5.69 19.34 14.61
C ASP A 44 6.32 20.75 14.68
N GLY A 45 5.61 21.76 14.18
CA GLY A 45 6.04 23.15 14.18
C GLY A 45 4.91 24.11 14.56
N MET A 46 5.25 25.17 15.28
CA MET A 46 4.33 26.23 15.68
C MET A 46 4.85 27.60 15.24
N LEU A 47 3.95 28.45 14.75
CA LEU A 47 4.21 29.85 14.45
C LEU A 47 3.19 30.73 15.18
N ASP A 48 3.66 31.68 15.99
CA ASP A 48 2.81 32.70 16.62
C ASP A 48 2.93 34.02 15.86
N LEU A 49 1.79 34.54 15.40
CA LEU A 49 1.61 35.78 14.64
C LEU A 49 0.79 36.82 15.42
N LYS A 50 0.50 36.60 16.70
CA LYS A 50 -0.26 37.56 17.52
C LYS A 50 0.43 38.93 17.53
N GLY A 51 -0.31 39.99 17.20
CA GLY A 51 0.20 41.35 17.21
C GLY A 51 1.27 41.64 16.14
N PHE A 52 1.51 40.73 15.19
CA PHE A 52 2.39 41.02 14.05
C PHE A 52 1.71 42.02 13.12
N LYS A 53 2.52 42.97 12.60
CA LYS A 53 2.10 43.79 11.47
C LYS A 53 1.94 42.92 10.22
N THR A 54 1.06 43.33 9.32
CA THR A 54 0.67 42.61 8.10
C THR A 54 1.87 42.14 7.27
N GLU A 55 2.80 43.03 6.98
CA GLU A 55 3.99 42.74 6.17
C GLU A 55 4.94 41.77 6.88
N ALA A 56 5.19 41.99 8.17
CA ALA A 56 6.05 41.12 8.98
C ALA A 56 5.44 39.72 9.13
N ALA A 57 4.12 39.63 9.29
CA ALA A 57 3.40 38.36 9.34
C ALA A 57 3.55 37.59 8.02
N ARG A 58 3.42 38.28 6.88
CA ARG A 58 3.58 37.70 5.55
C ARG A 58 4.97 37.12 5.32
N GLU A 59 6.01 37.88 5.65
CA GLU A 59 7.40 37.44 5.50
C GLU A 59 7.69 36.25 6.42
N THR A 60 7.31 36.36 7.69
CA THR A 60 7.53 35.31 8.69
C THR A 60 6.79 34.02 8.33
N LEU A 61 5.53 34.13 7.89
CA LEU A 61 4.74 32.99 7.39
C LEU A 61 5.43 32.31 6.21
N SER A 62 5.88 33.08 5.23
CA SER A 62 6.53 32.56 4.02
C SER A 62 7.82 31.80 4.36
N GLN A 63 8.64 32.36 5.25
CA GLN A 63 9.86 31.71 5.73
C GLN A 63 9.55 30.44 6.54
N PHE A 64 8.53 30.49 7.40
CA PHE A 64 8.10 29.36 8.22
C PHE A 64 7.61 28.18 7.37
N ILE A 65 6.69 28.41 6.42
CA ILE A 65 6.17 27.34 5.54
C ILE A 65 7.30 26.70 4.74
N GLN A 66 8.20 27.51 4.17
CA GLN A 66 9.36 26.99 3.44
C GLN A 66 10.29 26.15 4.33
N LYS A 67 10.54 26.61 5.57
CA LYS A 67 11.39 25.90 6.53
C LYS A 67 10.77 24.55 6.91
N GLN A 68 9.48 24.54 7.24
CA GLN A 68 8.80 23.31 7.67
C GLN A 68 8.62 22.31 6.52
N ALA A 69 8.34 22.80 5.31
CA ALA A 69 8.31 21.95 4.12
C ALA A 69 9.68 21.31 3.82
N LYS A 70 10.79 22.05 4.02
CA LYS A 70 12.16 21.52 3.88
C LYS A 70 12.51 20.49 4.96
N ASN A 71 11.99 20.67 6.18
CA ASN A 71 12.15 19.72 7.27
C ASN A 71 11.27 18.47 7.13
N HIS A 72 10.46 18.37 6.06
CA HIS A 72 9.53 17.28 5.81
C HIS A 72 8.42 17.14 6.85
N GLU A 73 8.13 18.22 7.58
CA GLU A 73 7.02 18.23 8.53
C GLU A 73 5.68 18.14 7.81
N ARG A 74 4.73 17.43 8.43
CA ARG A 74 3.44 17.14 7.78
C ARG A 74 2.35 18.09 8.21
N CYS A 75 2.38 18.52 9.47
CA CYS A 75 1.37 19.37 10.05
C CYS A 75 2.04 20.43 10.90
N VAL A 76 1.56 21.66 10.79
CA VAL A 76 2.05 22.80 11.56
C VAL A 76 0.88 23.57 12.14
N LEU A 77 1.11 24.23 13.27
CA LEU A 77 0.14 25.08 13.95
C LEU A 77 0.49 26.54 13.72
N ILE A 78 -0.46 27.32 13.22
CA ILE A 78 -0.31 28.78 13.07
C ILE A 78 -1.28 29.46 14.02
N ILE A 79 -0.76 30.22 14.96
CA ILE A 79 -1.55 30.97 15.94
C ILE A 79 -1.58 32.42 15.48
N HIS A 80 -2.76 32.92 15.14
CA HIS A 80 -2.95 34.34 14.76
C HIS A 80 -3.65 35.15 15.85
N GLY A 81 -4.20 34.47 16.87
CA GLY A 81 -4.95 35.11 17.95
C GLY A 81 -6.41 35.37 17.61
N LYS A 82 -7.21 35.67 18.63
CA LYS A 82 -8.66 35.90 18.49
C LYS A 82 -9.02 37.36 18.21
N GLU A 83 -8.03 38.26 18.31
CA GLU A 83 -8.21 39.71 18.35
C GLU A 83 -9.14 40.23 17.26
N SER A 84 -10.30 40.71 17.70
CA SER A 84 -11.13 41.67 16.99
C SER A 84 -11.08 42.93 17.84
N THR A 85 -10.33 43.93 17.40
CA THR A 85 -10.38 45.25 18.01
C THR A 85 -11.72 45.88 17.60
N HIS A 86 -12.55 46.17 18.60
CA HIS A 86 -13.77 46.96 18.44
C HIS A 86 -14.78 46.44 17.38
N GLY A 87 -14.93 45.12 17.26
CA GLY A 87 -15.91 44.52 16.34
C GLY A 87 -15.47 44.48 14.87
N ALA A 88 -14.25 44.93 14.56
CA ALA A 88 -13.68 44.78 13.22
C ALA A 88 -13.30 43.31 12.95
N PRO A 89 -13.44 42.81 11.72
CA PRO A 89 -12.96 41.48 11.35
C PRO A 89 -11.45 41.32 11.61
N PRO A 90 -11.00 40.17 12.14
CA PRO A 90 -9.58 39.92 12.44
C PRO A 90 -8.75 39.94 11.14
N LEU A 91 -7.90 40.95 10.97
CA LEU A 91 -7.15 41.17 9.73
C LEU A 91 -6.21 40.00 9.40
N VAL A 92 -5.38 39.58 10.35
CA VAL A 92 -4.40 38.50 10.14
C VAL A 92 -5.09 37.18 9.78
N LYS A 93 -6.23 36.87 10.41
CA LYS A 93 -7.03 35.67 10.11
C LYS A 93 -7.52 35.69 8.66
N ASN A 94 -8.06 36.83 8.22
CA ASN A 94 -8.55 37.02 6.86
C ASN A 94 -7.43 36.86 5.84
N LEU A 95 -6.26 37.43 6.12
CA LEU A 95 -5.09 37.32 5.26
C LEU A 95 -4.54 35.90 5.21
N LEU A 96 -4.48 35.17 6.33
CA LEU A 96 -4.10 33.76 6.32
C LEU A 96 -5.03 32.92 5.46
N ASN A 97 -6.34 33.18 5.50
CA ASN A 97 -7.31 32.50 4.64
C ASN A 97 -7.02 32.73 3.15
N GLN A 98 -6.55 33.93 2.78
CA GLN A 98 -6.19 34.26 1.40
C GLN A 98 -4.80 33.76 1.00
N TRP A 99 -3.81 33.84 1.89
CA TRP A 99 -2.41 33.53 1.60
C TRP A 99 -2.13 32.03 1.59
N LEU A 100 -2.69 31.26 2.53
CA LEU A 100 -2.39 29.83 2.67
C LEU A 100 -2.68 29.02 1.39
N PRO A 101 -3.79 29.22 0.66
CA PRO A 101 -4.04 28.55 -0.63
C PRO A 101 -3.03 28.88 -1.75
N GLN A 102 -2.29 29.99 -1.63
CA GLN A 102 -1.32 30.42 -2.64
C GLN A 102 0.05 29.73 -2.50
N PHE A 103 0.27 28.98 -1.42
CA PHE A 103 1.47 28.19 -1.24
C PHE A 103 1.30 26.79 -1.84
N ASP A 104 2.18 26.42 -2.78
CA ASP A 104 2.21 25.07 -3.37
C ASP A 104 2.40 23.96 -2.32
N GLU A 105 3.07 24.30 -1.21
CA GLU A 105 3.37 23.40 -0.11
C GLU A 105 2.15 23.13 0.76
N VAL A 106 1.11 23.97 0.73
CA VAL A 106 -0.07 23.83 1.58
C VAL A 106 -1.12 22.98 0.87
N LEU A 107 -1.52 21.87 1.50
CA LEU A 107 -2.53 20.96 0.97
C LEU A 107 -3.93 21.26 1.52
N ALA A 108 -4.02 21.58 2.80
CA ALA A 108 -5.28 21.86 3.49
C ALA A 108 -5.00 22.64 4.77
N PHE A 109 -6.00 23.38 5.26
CA PHE A 109 -5.97 23.95 6.60
C PHE A 109 -7.35 23.97 7.24
N HIS A 110 -7.37 23.98 8.56
CA HIS A 110 -8.59 24.06 9.33
C HIS A 110 -8.35 24.82 10.64
N SER A 111 -9.36 25.52 11.16
CA SER A 111 -9.28 26.07 12.53
C SER A 111 -8.95 24.98 13.53
N ALA A 112 -8.04 25.30 14.45
CA ALA A 112 -7.58 24.36 15.46
C ALA A 112 -8.71 23.96 16.41
N GLN A 113 -8.51 22.86 17.14
CA GLN A 113 -9.42 22.52 18.23
C GLN A 113 -9.25 23.50 19.40
N ALA A 114 -10.26 23.55 20.28
CA ALA A 114 -10.24 24.42 21.47
C ALA A 114 -8.98 24.21 22.34
N LYS A 115 -8.47 22.98 22.43
CA LYS A 115 -7.23 22.63 23.16
C LYS A 115 -5.98 23.34 22.61
N ASP A 116 -5.95 23.64 21.32
CA ASP A 116 -4.80 24.21 20.60
C ASP A 116 -5.06 25.65 20.11
N GLY A 117 -6.07 26.33 20.66
CA GLY A 117 -6.36 27.75 20.38
C GLY A 117 -7.64 28.04 19.58
N GLY A 118 -8.38 27.01 19.17
CA GLY A 118 -9.72 27.16 18.57
C GLY A 118 -9.71 27.99 17.29
N SER A 119 -10.66 28.93 17.18
CA SER A 119 -10.77 29.84 16.03
C SER A 119 -9.63 30.88 15.93
N GLY A 120 -8.74 30.94 16.93
CA GLY A 120 -7.55 31.79 16.95
C GLY A 120 -6.27 31.11 16.44
N ALA A 121 -6.37 29.85 16.02
CA ALA A 121 -5.27 29.08 15.47
C ALA A 121 -5.72 28.18 14.30
N LEU A 122 -4.77 27.73 13.49
CA LEU A 122 -4.98 26.92 12.29
C LEU A 122 -4.03 25.74 12.28
N TYR A 123 -4.58 24.54 12.08
CA TYR A 123 -3.78 23.40 11.62
C TYR A 123 -3.59 23.51 10.12
N VAL A 124 -2.34 23.41 9.66
CA VAL A 124 -1.98 23.48 8.25
C VAL A 124 -1.28 22.18 7.86
N LEU A 125 -1.86 21.48 6.89
CA LEU A 125 -1.32 20.26 6.31
C LEU A 125 -0.37 20.61 5.17
N LEU A 126 0.89 20.20 5.30
CA LEU A 126 1.92 20.43 4.29
C LEU A 126 2.08 19.22 3.35
N LYS A 127 2.52 19.52 2.13
CA LYS A 127 2.89 18.54 1.12
C LYS A 127 4.16 17.84 1.58
N LYS A 128 4.08 16.52 1.68
CA LYS A 128 5.28 15.70 1.89
C LYS A 128 6.20 15.93 0.70
N ALA A 129 7.42 16.40 0.94
CA ALA A 129 8.44 16.36 -0.10
C ALA A 129 8.63 14.89 -0.49
N SER A 130 8.21 14.54 -1.71
CA SER A 130 8.54 13.27 -2.29
C SER A 130 10.06 13.23 -2.36
N HIS A 131 10.67 12.39 -1.52
CA HIS A 131 11.99 11.86 -1.85
C HIS A 131 11.84 11.38 -3.29
N ALA A 132 12.59 12.01 -4.22
CA ALA A 132 12.45 11.88 -5.67
C ALA A 132 11.90 10.52 -6.05
N ASP A 133 10.79 10.49 -6.81
CA ASP A 133 10.10 9.29 -7.32
C ASP A 133 11.03 8.07 -7.40
N LEU A 134 11.23 7.38 -6.28
CA LEU A 134 11.49 5.96 -6.32
C LEU A 134 10.11 5.42 -6.59
N PRO A 135 9.85 4.83 -7.77
CA PRO A 135 8.53 4.33 -8.15
C PRO A 135 8.11 3.27 -7.12
N THR A 136 7.50 3.72 -6.03
CA THR A 136 7.04 2.87 -4.92
C THR A 136 5.79 2.11 -5.36
N ARG A 137 5.22 2.50 -6.49
CA ARG A 137 4.39 1.65 -7.33
C ARG A 137 5.04 1.61 -8.69
N LEU A 138 5.63 0.47 -9.02
CA LEU A 138 5.75 0.07 -10.42
C LEU A 138 4.37 0.33 -11.06
N PRO A 139 4.32 0.96 -12.25
CA PRO A 139 3.07 1.09 -12.97
C PRO A 139 2.40 -0.28 -13.05
N PRO A 140 1.06 -0.41 -13.00
CA PRO A 140 0.39 -1.68 -13.24
C PRO A 140 0.52 -2.04 -14.73
N LYS A 141 1.75 -2.31 -15.18
CA LYS A 141 2.04 -2.89 -16.48
C LYS A 141 2.16 -4.38 -16.27
N ASN A 142 1.11 -5.06 -16.73
CA ASN A 142 1.11 -6.45 -17.16
C ASN A 142 1.82 -7.41 -16.20
N ARG A 143 1.09 -7.88 -15.18
CA ARG A 143 1.50 -8.88 -14.18
C ARG A 143 1.78 -10.28 -14.76
N GLU A 144 1.91 -10.44 -16.08
CA GLU A 144 1.98 -11.77 -16.69
C GLU A 144 3.39 -12.31 -16.89
N SER A 145 4.44 -11.49 -16.76
CA SER A 145 5.79 -12.05 -16.65
C SER A 145 6.72 -11.11 -15.90
N SER A 146 7.36 -11.64 -14.85
CA SER A 146 8.44 -10.93 -14.17
C SER A 146 9.54 -10.59 -15.18
N PHE A 147 10.08 -9.38 -15.10
CA PHE A 147 11.17 -8.89 -15.95
C PHE A 147 12.34 -9.88 -16.02
N LEU A 148 12.64 -10.54 -14.89
CA LEU A 148 13.64 -11.60 -14.78
C LEU A 148 13.34 -12.84 -15.65
N VAL A 149 12.08 -13.24 -15.81
CA VAL A 149 11.67 -14.35 -16.69
C VAL A 149 11.79 -13.97 -18.16
N ALA A 150 11.48 -12.71 -18.52
CA ALA A 150 11.68 -12.23 -19.89
C ALA A 150 13.17 -12.18 -20.24
N GLU A 151 14.02 -11.72 -19.32
CA GLU A 151 15.46 -11.60 -19.52
C GLU A 151 16.13 -12.98 -19.66
N THR A 152 15.76 -13.97 -18.84
CA THR A 152 16.24 -15.36 -18.96
C THR A 152 15.83 -16.01 -20.29
N LYS A 153 14.57 -15.86 -20.72
CA LYS A 153 14.11 -16.36 -22.04
C LYS A 153 14.85 -15.67 -23.20
N SER A 154 15.14 -14.37 -23.08
CA SER A 154 15.90 -13.61 -24.07
C SER A 154 17.32 -14.12 -24.20
N MET A 155 17.96 -14.40 -23.06
CA MET A 155 19.30 -14.96 -22.97
C MET A 155 19.36 -16.38 -23.53
N GLU A 156 18.39 -17.23 -23.19
CA GLU A 156 18.25 -18.59 -23.74
C GLU A 156 18.05 -18.57 -25.26
N ARG A 157 17.23 -17.64 -25.77
CA ARG A 157 17.03 -17.48 -27.21
C ARG A 157 18.30 -17.01 -27.93
N LYS A 158 19.03 -16.06 -27.35
CA LYS A 158 20.34 -15.62 -27.87
C LYS A 158 21.35 -16.76 -27.87
N ARG A 159 21.38 -17.58 -26.81
CA ARG A 159 22.24 -18.77 -26.72
C ARG A 159 21.95 -19.76 -27.85
N ARG A 160 20.67 -20.10 -28.09
CA ARG A 160 20.27 -21.01 -29.17
C ARG A 160 20.61 -20.48 -30.57
N LEU A 161 20.45 -19.18 -30.79
CA LEU A 161 20.81 -18.56 -32.08
C LEU A 161 22.32 -18.62 -32.31
N ALA A 162 23.14 -18.36 -31.28
CA ALA A 162 24.59 -18.51 -31.37
C ALA A 162 25.03 -19.96 -31.60
N GLU A 163 24.32 -20.94 -31.03
CA GLU A 163 24.52 -22.38 -31.31
C GLU A 163 24.16 -22.73 -32.76
N GLN A 164 23.03 -22.22 -33.29
CA GLN A 164 22.62 -22.43 -34.69
C GLN A 164 23.56 -21.75 -35.69
N GLN A 165 24.12 -20.60 -35.34
CA GLN A 165 25.10 -19.89 -36.15
C GLN A 165 26.51 -20.49 -36.04
N GLY A 166 26.69 -21.55 -35.25
CA GLY A 166 27.94 -22.29 -35.15
C GLY A 166 29.04 -21.56 -34.38
N GLU A 167 28.72 -20.47 -33.68
CA GLU A 167 29.67 -19.70 -32.87
C GLU A 167 30.12 -20.46 -31.61
N ARG A 168 29.41 -21.54 -31.24
CA ARG A 168 29.78 -22.47 -30.18
C ARG A 168 29.83 -23.90 -30.71
N GLN A 169 31.02 -24.48 -30.78
CA GLN A 169 31.18 -25.92 -30.93
C GLN A 169 31.07 -26.56 -29.53
N LEU A 170 29.93 -27.21 -29.25
CA LEU A 170 29.83 -28.07 -28.06
C LEU A 170 30.67 -29.33 -28.31
N GLY A 171 31.68 -29.56 -27.48
CA GLY A 171 32.36 -30.86 -27.44
C GLY A 171 31.38 -31.95 -27.00
N PRO A 172 31.55 -33.21 -27.45
CA PRO A 172 30.64 -34.30 -27.09
C PRO A 172 30.62 -34.49 -25.58
N VAL A 173 29.47 -34.25 -24.96
CA VAL A 173 29.25 -34.56 -23.54
C VAL A 173 29.08 -36.06 -23.44
N LYS A 174 30.07 -36.78 -22.90
CA LYS A 174 29.84 -38.14 -22.40
C LYS A 174 28.81 -38.01 -21.27
N ALA A 175 27.56 -38.36 -21.55
CA ALA A 175 26.60 -38.64 -20.50
C ALA A 175 27.22 -39.76 -19.65
N ARG A 176 27.68 -39.41 -18.45
CA ARG A 176 27.85 -40.42 -17.41
C ARG A 176 26.44 -40.91 -17.14
N GLU A 177 26.16 -42.17 -17.46
CA GLU A 177 24.98 -42.85 -16.95
C GLU A 177 25.02 -42.67 -15.43
N HIS A 178 24.08 -41.88 -14.91
CA HIS A 178 23.86 -41.78 -13.48
C HIS A 178 23.34 -43.15 -13.05
N SER A 179 24.16 -43.90 -12.33
CA SER A 179 23.69 -45.06 -11.58
C SER A 179 22.50 -44.64 -10.74
N GLU A 180 21.46 -45.48 -10.70
CA GLU A 180 20.29 -45.36 -9.82
C GLU A 180 20.75 -45.45 -8.36
N GLU A 181 21.39 -44.42 -7.84
CA GLU A 181 21.56 -44.24 -6.40
C GLU A 181 20.31 -43.53 -5.89
N GLU A 182 19.55 -44.23 -5.05
CA GLU A 182 18.40 -43.69 -4.33
C GLU A 182 18.78 -42.35 -3.68
N ILE A 183 18.07 -41.29 -4.06
CA ILE A 183 18.22 -39.97 -3.47
C ILE A 183 17.79 -40.08 -2.00
N LYS A 184 18.76 -40.24 -1.09
CA LYS A 184 18.49 -40.10 0.35
C LYS A 184 18.09 -38.64 0.61
N MET A 185 16.84 -38.46 1.03
CA MET A 185 16.29 -37.15 1.37
C MET A 185 17.06 -36.54 2.55
N SER A 186 17.29 -35.23 2.49
CA SER A 186 17.87 -34.47 3.61
C SER A 186 16.92 -34.51 4.81
N PRO A 187 17.42 -34.49 6.06
CA PRO A 187 16.59 -34.43 7.28
C PRO A 187 15.56 -33.29 7.26
N GLU A 188 15.87 -32.18 6.58
CA GLU A 188 14.95 -31.05 6.42
C GLU A 188 13.78 -31.36 5.46
N GLY A 189 14.04 -32.16 4.42
CA GLY A 189 13.00 -32.65 3.50
C GLY A 189 12.10 -33.70 4.15
N GLU A 190 12.64 -34.53 5.04
CA GLU A 190 11.85 -35.47 5.85
C GLU A 190 10.93 -34.73 6.82
N LEU A 191 11.44 -33.68 7.48
CA LEU A 191 10.66 -32.85 8.40
C LEU A 191 9.52 -32.11 7.68
N GLN A 192 9.78 -31.55 6.49
CA GLN A 192 8.74 -30.89 5.68
C GLN A 192 7.64 -31.87 5.26
N ASN A 193 8.01 -33.09 4.85
CA ASN A 193 7.04 -34.13 4.53
C ASN A 193 6.25 -34.61 5.76
N SER A 194 6.90 -34.71 6.92
CA SER A 194 6.25 -35.08 8.18
C SER A 194 5.22 -34.03 8.63
N ILE A 195 5.53 -32.74 8.49
CA ILE A 195 4.60 -31.64 8.80
C ILE A 195 3.40 -31.69 7.85
N LEU A 196 3.61 -31.89 6.54
CA LEU A 196 2.52 -31.98 5.56
C LEU A 196 1.61 -33.20 5.78
N GLN A 197 2.10 -34.24 6.43
CA GLN A 197 1.35 -35.47 6.77
C GLN A 197 0.80 -35.46 8.21
N HIS A 198 0.86 -34.34 8.93
CA HIS A 198 0.42 -34.28 10.32
C HIS A 198 -1.12 -34.37 10.43
N PRO A 199 -1.67 -35.26 11.28
CA PRO A 199 -3.12 -35.53 11.36
C PRO A 199 -3.95 -34.30 11.78
N GLU A 200 -3.37 -33.35 12.50
CA GLU A 200 -4.08 -32.10 12.86
C GLU A 200 -4.26 -31.14 11.67
N LEU A 201 -3.34 -31.16 10.68
CA LEU A 201 -3.49 -30.39 9.44
C LEU A 201 -4.43 -31.08 8.45
N ASP A 202 -4.61 -32.40 8.57
CA ASP A 202 -5.58 -33.18 7.81
C ASP A 202 -7.04 -32.85 8.20
N SER A 203 -7.23 -32.34 9.43
CA SER A 203 -8.54 -31.96 9.97
C SER A 203 -9.01 -30.55 9.56
N GLN A 204 -8.14 -29.75 8.95
CA GLN A 204 -8.53 -28.47 8.37
C GLN A 204 -9.21 -28.70 7.02
N ARG A 205 -10.47 -29.16 7.07
CA ARG A 205 -11.43 -28.90 6.00
C ARG A 205 -11.46 -27.38 5.79
N PHE A 206 -10.88 -26.94 4.69
CA PHE A 206 -10.63 -25.53 4.35
C PHE A 206 -11.91 -24.69 4.20
N ASP A 207 -13.10 -25.28 4.32
CA ASP A 207 -14.37 -24.57 4.13
C ASP A 207 -15.01 -24.05 5.44
N GLY A 208 -14.52 -24.45 6.63
CA GLY A 208 -14.99 -23.89 7.91
C GLY A 208 -16.46 -24.16 8.26
N ILE A 209 -17.11 -25.15 7.64
CA ILE A 209 -18.53 -25.48 7.89
C ILE A 209 -18.61 -26.69 8.84
N ASP A 210 -19.31 -26.49 9.95
CA ASP A 210 -19.61 -27.52 10.97
C ASP A 210 -20.32 -28.74 10.33
N PRO A 211 -19.93 -30.00 10.61
CA PRO A 211 -20.59 -31.19 10.09
C PRO A 211 -22.10 -31.27 10.41
N ASN A 212 -22.61 -30.55 11.41
CA ASN A 212 -24.05 -30.43 11.65
C ASN A 212 -24.80 -29.52 10.64
N LEU A 213 -24.08 -28.69 9.89
CA LEU A 213 -24.64 -27.75 8.91
C LEU A 213 -24.80 -28.36 7.51
N ASN A 214 -24.07 -29.43 7.18
CA ASN A 214 -24.21 -30.15 5.91
C ASN A 214 -24.14 -31.68 6.14
N PRO A 215 -25.25 -32.31 6.54
CA PRO A 215 -25.28 -33.74 6.83
C PRO A 215 -25.05 -34.55 5.55
N GLU A 216 -24.36 -35.69 5.68
CA GLU A 216 -24.15 -36.57 4.54
C GLU A 216 -25.50 -37.02 3.93
N PRO A 217 -25.66 -36.99 2.60
CA PRO A 217 -26.89 -37.42 1.96
C PRO A 217 -27.17 -38.91 2.24
N PRO A 218 -28.46 -39.31 2.33
CA PRO A 218 -28.85 -40.67 2.66
C PRO A 218 -28.38 -41.68 1.62
N LEU A 219 -28.04 -42.88 2.09
CA LEU A 219 -27.60 -44.02 1.27
C LEU A 219 -28.68 -44.36 0.23
N ASN A 220 -28.26 -44.62 -1.02
CA ASN A 220 -29.10 -44.89 -2.20
C ASN A 220 -29.70 -43.67 -2.96
N THR A 221 -29.21 -42.46 -2.71
CA THR A 221 -29.56 -41.27 -3.51
C THR A 221 -28.50 -40.95 -4.57
N GLU A 222 -28.89 -40.29 -5.66
CA GLU A 222 -27.93 -39.73 -6.65
C GLU A 222 -26.99 -38.72 -5.98
N ALA A 223 -27.52 -37.91 -5.06
CA ALA A 223 -26.75 -37.00 -4.23
C ALA A 223 -25.61 -37.69 -3.45
N ARG A 224 -25.79 -38.95 -3.01
CA ARG A 224 -24.72 -39.71 -2.36
C ARG A 224 -23.60 -40.08 -3.31
N ARG A 225 -23.93 -40.44 -4.56
CA ARG A 225 -22.94 -40.77 -5.58
C ARG A 225 -22.12 -39.55 -5.97
N GLU A 226 -22.77 -38.39 -6.09
CA GLU A 226 -22.13 -37.11 -6.36
C GLU A 226 -21.20 -36.70 -5.21
N PHE A 227 -21.68 -36.78 -3.97
CA PHE A 227 -20.87 -36.50 -2.78
C PHE A 227 -19.61 -37.39 -2.71
N ASP A 228 -19.75 -38.70 -2.95
CA ASP A 228 -18.61 -39.62 -2.93
C ASP A 228 -17.66 -39.42 -4.13
N ASN A 229 -18.15 -38.92 -5.27
CA ASN A 229 -17.32 -38.53 -6.42
C ASN A 229 -16.51 -37.27 -6.12
N GLU A 230 -17.17 -36.23 -5.62
CA GLU A 230 -16.55 -34.94 -5.32
C GLU A 230 -15.49 -35.08 -4.22
N LYS A 231 -15.76 -35.89 -3.19
CA LYS A 231 -14.78 -36.24 -2.15
C LYS A 231 -13.53 -36.91 -2.76
N ARG A 232 -13.70 -37.85 -3.68
CA ARG A 232 -12.57 -38.49 -4.39
C ARG A 232 -11.78 -37.52 -5.26
N GLU A 233 -12.46 -36.56 -5.90
CA GLU A 233 -11.79 -35.53 -6.69
C GLU A 233 -10.98 -34.58 -5.82
N GLN A 234 -11.52 -34.13 -4.68
CA GLN A 234 -10.81 -33.32 -3.71
C GLN A 234 -9.58 -34.05 -3.16
N ASP A 235 -9.70 -35.34 -2.82
CA ASP A 235 -8.57 -36.15 -2.37
C ASP A 235 -7.49 -36.26 -3.45
N LYS A 236 -7.90 -36.46 -4.72
CA LYS A 236 -6.99 -36.52 -5.86
C LYS A 236 -6.29 -35.17 -6.09
N GLU A 237 -7.00 -34.05 -6.01
CA GLU A 237 -6.43 -32.72 -6.13
C GLU A 237 -5.43 -32.44 -5.01
N LYS A 238 -5.77 -32.84 -3.77
CA LYS A 238 -4.89 -32.74 -2.61
C LYS A 238 -3.60 -33.53 -2.81
N GLN A 239 -3.69 -34.76 -3.34
CA GLN A 239 -2.49 -35.55 -3.65
C GLN A 239 -1.62 -34.90 -4.74
N LEU A 240 -2.23 -34.31 -5.76
CA LEU A 240 -1.49 -33.55 -6.79
C LEU A 240 -0.78 -32.33 -6.20
N ARG A 241 -1.43 -31.57 -5.30
CA ARG A 241 -0.81 -30.42 -4.60
C ARG A 241 0.38 -30.83 -3.72
N LEU A 242 0.30 -32.00 -3.09
CA LEU A 242 1.38 -32.57 -2.29
C LEU A 242 2.52 -33.18 -3.13
N GLY A 243 2.45 -33.09 -4.47
CA GLY A 243 3.47 -33.62 -5.37
C GLY A 243 3.43 -35.14 -5.56
N ASN A 244 2.44 -35.81 -4.98
CA ASN A 244 2.21 -37.24 -5.14
C ASN A 244 1.48 -37.48 -6.47
N MET A 245 2.25 -37.52 -7.57
CA MET A 245 1.68 -37.83 -8.88
C MET A 245 1.20 -39.30 -8.90
N PRO A 246 -0.03 -39.57 -9.36
CA PRO A 246 -0.48 -40.94 -9.52
C PRO A 246 0.47 -41.68 -10.45
N LYS A 247 1.03 -42.79 -9.98
CA LYS A 247 1.86 -43.67 -10.81
C LYS A 247 0.96 -44.30 -11.87
N PHE A 248 1.05 -43.80 -13.10
CA PHE A 248 0.44 -44.47 -14.25
C PHE A 248 1.25 -45.73 -14.55
N THR A 249 0.82 -46.86 -13.99
CA THR A 249 1.34 -48.16 -14.40
C THR A 249 0.68 -48.52 -15.72
N SER A 250 1.47 -48.71 -16.79
CA SER A 250 0.96 -49.17 -18.09
C SER A 250 0.57 -50.66 -18.10
N THR A 251 0.74 -51.36 -16.98
CA THR A 251 0.33 -52.76 -16.82
C THR A 251 -1.20 -52.83 -16.88
N PRO A 252 -1.79 -53.55 -17.85
CA PRO A 252 -3.22 -53.79 -17.86
C PRO A 252 -3.61 -54.51 -16.57
N THR A 253 -4.56 -53.96 -15.83
CA THR A 253 -5.16 -54.65 -14.68
C THR A 253 -5.68 -56.02 -15.14
N PRO A 254 -5.29 -57.13 -14.50
CA PRO A 254 -5.84 -58.44 -14.83
C PRO A 254 -7.36 -58.37 -14.62
N ARG A 255 -8.12 -58.78 -15.64
CA ARG A 255 -9.56 -59.01 -15.45
C ARG A 255 -9.67 -60.13 -14.41
N GLY A 256 -10.38 -59.84 -13.32
CA GLY A 256 -10.65 -60.80 -12.26
C GLY A 256 -11.39 -62.05 -12.77
N PRO A 257 -11.50 -63.08 -11.91
CA PRO A 257 -12.13 -64.36 -12.26
C PRO A 257 -13.61 -64.23 -12.63
#